data_AF-A0A506UHQ7-F1
#
_entry.id   AF-A0A506UHQ7-F1
#
_cell.length_a   1.000
_cell.length_b   1.000
_cell.length_c   1.000
_cell.angle_alpha   90.00
_cell.angle_beta   90.00
_cell.angle_gamma   90.00
#
_symmetry.space_group_name_H-M   'P 1'
#
loop_
_entity.id
_entity.type
_entity.pdbx_description
1 polymer ?
#
loop_
_entity_poly.entity_id
_entity_poly.type
_entity_poly.pdbx_seq_one_letter_code
_entity_poly.pdbx_strand_id
1 'polypeptide(L)'
;MAIGGPRHGDPARRPSRHRRGPVEGRPRRRHTGLAHLSQRRDPHAFGHVRHRARPSRHRRRQGLRPRRRHDRRRPGHFDGSACEVRHRLPLQPPERGARDRCGERHVRRRLRRRRPVALQPVSAPPAGRSLVTHTAAETPRGPKPQRMTAGRIGLYAFLLVSAVFFLLPFYVMLVTSLKTMPEIQHGSIFALPSKATIEPWIVAWSKACTGANCDGIRVGLLNSFEILVPSVILSIGLGAINGYALSFWRPKAGNIVLTTLLLGAFIPYQVFIYPLVRMLSFVSLYNTLPGIVIVHTIFGLPIMTLLFRNYYEAMPADLFRAGRVDGGGFWTIFFRLILPMSGPILVVALILQVTGIWNDFLFGLIFAGRQHLPMTVQLNNVVNTTMGTKAYNVNMAATILTALVPLVVYFVSGRWFVRGIAAGAVKG
;
A
#
# COMPACT_ATOMS: atom_id res chain seq x y z
N MET A 1 -52.02 63.68 -39.98
CA MET A 1 -52.18 63.98 -38.54
C MET A 1 -51.27 63.04 -37.78
N ALA A 2 -50.16 63.48 -37.20
CA ALA A 2 -50.01 64.43 -36.07
C ALA A 2 -50.30 63.72 -34.73
N ILE A 3 -49.29 63.26 -33.97
CA ILE A 3 -48.33 63.97 -33.08
C ILE A 3 -48.82 63.92 -31.61
N GLY A 4 -47.95 63.56 -30.65
CA GLY A 4 -48.20 63.90 -29.22
C GLY A 4 -47.62 62.97 -28.13
N GLY A 5 -46.71 63.51 -27.33
CA GLY A 5 -46.51 63.28 -25.89
C GLY A 5 -46.10 64.64 -25.28
N PRO A 6 -45.41 64.77 -24.13
CA PRO A 6 -45.15 63.82 -23.02
C PRO A 6 -45.18 64.48 -21.60
N ARG A 7 -44.70 63.78 -20.53
CA ARG A 7 -44.28 64.32 -19.19
C ARG A 7 -45.40 64.94 -18.30
N HIS A 8 -45.26 65.31 -17.01
CA HIS A 8 -44.24 65.28 -15.90
C HIS A 8 -45.00 64.88 -14.58
N GLY A 9 -44.43 64.68 -13.37
CA GLY A 9 -43.09 64.84 -12.79
C GLY A 9 -43.04 64.39 -11.29
N ASP A 10 -41.97 64.71 -10.55
CA ASP A 10 -41.66 64.31 -9.15
C ASP A 10 -41.34 65.58 -8.31
N PRO A 11 -41.56 65.65 -6.96
CA PRO A 11 -40.42 65.47 -6.05
C PRO A 11 -40.68 64.94 -4.61
N ALA A 12 -39.64 64.30 -4.06
CA ALA A 12 -39.47 63.73 -2.71
C ALA A 12 -39.65 64.62 -1.45
N ARG A 13 -39.90 63.97 -0.28
CA ARG A 13 -39.21 64.20 1.03
C ARG A 13 -39.54 63.16 2.14
N ARG A 14 -38.65 63.06 3.15
CA ARG A 14 -38.72 62.31 4.45
C ARG A 14 -38.83 63.33 5.62
N PRO A 15 -39.00 62.99 6.93
CA PRO A 15 -38.89 61.69 7.65
C PRO A 15 -40.23 61.26 8.34
N SER A 16 -40.43 60.55 9.48
CA SER A 16 -39.79 60.50 10.83
C SER A 16 -39.97 59.15 11.59
N ARG A 17 -40.12 59.16 12.94
CA ARG A 17 -39.97 58.03 13.90
C ARG A 17 -40.90 58.16 15.14
N HIS A 18 -40.94 57.09 15.95
CA HIS A 18 -41.29 56.99 17.41
C HIS A 18 -42.77 56.74 17.79
N ARG A 19 -43.14 56.06 18.91
CA ARG A 19 -42.38 55.37 20.00
C ARG A 19 -43.27 54.34 20.78
N ARG A 20 -42.68 53.18 21.18
CA ARG A 20 -42.92 52.32 22.39
C ARG A 20 -44.34 51.74 22.71
N GLY A 21 -44.35 50.55 23.36
CA GLY A 21 -45.51 49.91 24.05
C GLY A 21 -45.66 50.38 25.52
N PRO A 22 -46.09 49.56 26.52
CA PRO A 22 -45.70 48.15 26.77
C PRO A 22 -46.79 47.24 27.47
N VAL A 23 -46.38 46.16 28.18
CA VAL A 23 -47.11 45.40 29.26
C VAL A 23 -48.18 44.37 28.76
N GLU A 24 -48.40 43.13 29.28
CA GLU A 24 -47.87 42.32 30.42
C GLU A 24 -47.93 40.78 30.14
N GLY A 25 -47.44 39.93 31.08
CA GLY A 25 -48.06 38.61 31.35
C GLY A 25 -47.25 37.30 31.17
N ARG A 26 -47.07 36.54 32.26
CA ARG A 26 -46.58 35.13 32.37
C ARG A 26 -47.25 34.50 33.62
N PRO A 27 -47.08 33.20 33.97
CA PRO A 27 -47.18 31.94 33.20
C PRO A 27 -48.02 30.87 33.97
N ARG A 28 -48.20 29.63 33.47
CA ARG A 28 -48.33 28.41 34.34
C ARG A 28 -48.25 27.06 33.61
N ARG A 29 -48.03 25.98 34.38
CA ARG A 29 -48.04 24.55 34.01
C ARG A 29 -49.13 23.80 34.82
N ARG A 30 -49.77 22.76 34.26
CA ARG A 30 -49.85 21.38 34.84
C ARG A 30 -50.65 20.39 33.96
N HIS A 31 -50.70 19.11 34.38
CA HIS A 31 -51.15 17.94 33.61
C HIS A 31 -52.59 17.47 33.92
N THR A 32 -53.24 16.87 32.92
CA THR A 32 -54.18 15.72 32.97
C THR A 32 -54.45 15.28 31.51
N GLY A 33 -54.85 14.05 31.15
CA GLY A 33 -55.00 12.79 31.90
C GLY A 33 -56.07 11.87 31.25
N LEU A 34 -55.86 10.53 31.24
CA LEU A 34 -56.79 9.47 30.77
C LEU A 34 -56.95 9.34 29.22
N ALA A 35 -57.35 8.21 28.61
CA ALA A 35 -57.79 6.89 29.13
C ALA A 35 -57.66 5.71 28.09
N HIS A 36 -57.53 4.45 28.57
CA HIS A 36 -57.83 3.12 27.94
C HIS A 36 -57.20 2.75 26.56
N LEU A 37 -56.94 1.49 26.15
CA LEU A 37 -57.25 0.10 26.60
C LEU A 37 -55.92 -0.70 26.80
N SER A 38 -55.75 -1.69 27.71
CA SER A 38 -56.33 -3.06 27.83
C SER A 38 -55.96 -3.97 26.63
N GLN A 39 -55.33 -5.15 26.72
CA GLN A 39 -55.02 -6.14 27.79
C GLN A 39 -53.49 -6.40 27.90
N ARG A 40 -52.83 -6.81 29.00
CA ARG A 40 -52.96 -7.96 29.94
C ARG A 40 -52.62 -9.35 29.32
N ARG A 41 -51.89 -10.28 29.97
CA ARG A 41 -51.04 -10.24 31.19
C ARG A 41 -50.11 -11.49 31.34
N ASP A 42 -48.88 -11.25 31.78
CA ASP A 42 -48.11 -11.86 32.91
C ASP A 42 -47.68 -13.37 32.94
N PRO A 43 -46.66 -13.76 33.77
CA PRO A 43 -45.77 -14.89 33.50
C PRO A 43 -45.69 -15.97 34.63
N HIS A 44 -44.49 -16.59 34.83
CA HIS A 44 -44.10 -17.62 35.83
C HIS A 44 -44.39 -19.10 35.42
N ALA A 45 -43.65 -20.14 35.84
CA ALA A 45 -42.31 -20.26 36.45
C ALA A 45 -41.80 -21.73 36.49
N PHE A 46 -40.47 -21.92 36.58
CA PHE A 46 -39.70 -23.08 37.12
C PHE A 46 -39.92 -24.53 36.58
N GLY A 47 -38.81 -25.30 36.48
CA GLY A 47 -38.83 -26.75 36.25
C GLY A 47 -37.42 -27.37 36.15
N HIS A 48 -37.06 -28.29 37.05
CA HIS A 48 -35.74 -28.96 37.10
C HIS A 48 -35.74 -30.33 36.40
N VAL A 49 -34.64 -30.68 35.72
CA VAL A 49 -34.10 -32.07 35.67
C VAL A 49 -32.56 -32.05 35.67
N ARG A 50 -31.91 -33.01 36.35
CA ARG A 50 -30.48 -33.35 36.29
C ARG A 50 -30.30 -34.87 36.14
N HIS A 51 -29.59 -35.37 35.12
CA HIS A 51 -28.85 -36.66 35.09
C HIS A 51 -27.82 -36.57 33.94
N ARG A 52 -26.51 -36.86 33.99
CA ARG A 52 -25.58 -37.68 34.81
C ARG A 52 -25.35 -39.11 34.26
N ALA A 53 -24.16 -39.32 33.63
CA ALA A 53 -23.47 -40.60 33.35
C ALA A 53 -24.13 -41.56 32.29
N ARG A 54 -23.43 -42.48 31.60
CA ARG A 54 -21.98 -42.85 31.44
C ARG A 54 -21.79 -43.57 30.06
N PRO A 55 -20.56 -43.98 29.62
CA PRO A 55 -20.31 -44.43 28.24
C PRO A 55 -20.39 -45.95 28.02
N SER A 56 -20.49 -46.35 26.74
CA SER A 56 -20.49 -47.75 26.28
C SER A 56 -19.30 -48.03 25.35
N ARG A 57 -18.39 -48.93 25.75
CA ARG A 57 -17.40 -49.55 24.84
C ARG A 57 -17.97 -50.88 24.35
N HIS A 58 -17.79 -51.23 23.08
CA HIS A 58 -17.67 -52.63 22.69
C HIS A 58 -16.40 -52.87 21.86
N ARG A 59 -15.61 -53.86 22.31
CA ARG A 59 -14.51 -54.44 21.54
C ARG A 59 -15.08 -55.54 20.64
N ARG A 60 -14.52 -55.70 19.45
CA ARG A 60 -13.93 -57.00 19.05
C ARG A 60 -12.70 -56.77 18.19
N ARG A 61 -11.68 -57.60 18.41
CA ARG A 61 -10.50 -57.69 17.55
C ARG A 61 -10.78 -58.75 16.50
N GLN A 62 -10.32 -58.52 15.28
CA GLN A 62 -9.66 -59.54 14.46
C GLN A 62 -8.78 -58.82 13.46
N GLY A 63 -7.57 -59.33 13.25
CA GLY A 63 -6.65 -58.83 12.24
C GLY A 63 -5.97 -60.01 11.57
N LEU A 64 -5.83 -59.95 10.25
CA LEU A 64 -5.07 -60.90 9.45
C LEU A 64 -4.54 -60.17 8.20
N ARG A 65 -3.27 -60.39 7.87
CA ARG A 65 -2.68 -60.01 6.57
C ARG A 65 -2.78 -61.20 5.61
N PRO A 66 -3.02 -60.95 4.32
CA PRO A 66 -2.08 -61.38 3.28
C PRO A 66 -1.48 -60.15 2.56
N ARG A 67 -0.17 -60.01 2.35
CA ARG A 67 0.82 -60.76 1.52
C ARG A 67 0.67 -60.53 0.00
N ARG A 68 1.80 -60.17 -0.64
CA ARG A 68 1.99 -59.88 -2.07
C ARG A 68 1.98 -61.14 -2.96
N ARG A 69 1.68 -60.97 -4.26
CA ARG A 69 2.42 -61.42 -5.47
C ARG A 69 2.06 -60.44 -6.63
N HIS A 70 2.94 -60.01 -7.53
CA HIS A 70 3.59 -60.72 -8.67
C HIS A 70 2.56 -61.38 -9.61
N ASP A 71 2.62 -61.26 -10.94
CA ASP A 71 3.61 -60.74 -11.91
C ASP A 71 2.87 -60.22 -13.17
N ARG A 72 3.44 -59.63 -14.25
CA ARG A 72 4.84 -59.39 -14.71
C ARG A 72 4.92 -57.94 -15.29
N ARG A 73 5.63 -57.48 -16.34
CA ARG A 73 6.47 -58.01 -17.45
C ARG A 73 7.77 -57.16 -17.60
N ARG A 74 8.75 -57.69 -18.34
CA ARG A 74 9.96 -57.06 -18.92
C ARG A 74 10.33 -57.89 -20.18
N PRO A 75 11.09 -57.39 -21.18
CA PRO A 75 12.55 -57.11 -21.12
C PRO A 75 12.89 -55.70 -21.69
N GLY A 76 14.13 -55.20 -21.85
CA GLY A 76 15.54 -55.56 -21.53
C GLY A 76 16.38 -54.26 -21.74
N HIS A 77 17.67 -54.08 -21.42
CA HIS A 77 18.82 -54.97 -21.19
C HIS A 77 19.84 -54.33 -20.18
N PHE A 78 21.09 -54.82 -20.11
CA PHE A 78 22.22 -54.33 -19.27
C PHE A 78 22.96 -53.12 -19.90
N ASP A 79 24.00 -52.44 -19.34
CA ASP A 79 24.94 -52.63 -18.21
C ASP A 79 24.95 -51.40 -17.26
N GLY A 80 25.48 -51.37 -16.01
CA GLY A 80 26.88 -51.46 -15.55
C GLY A 80 27.50 -50.05 -15.40
N SER A 81 28.24 -49.63 -14.36
CA SER A 81 28.82 -50.30 -13.17
C SER A 81 28.76 -49.38 -11.91
N ALA A 82 29.01 -49.90 -10.72
CA ALA A 82 28.88 -49.15 -9.45
C ALA A 82 30.22 -48.86 -8.75
N CYS A 83 30.26 -47.80 -7.91
CA CYS A 83 31.14 -47.73 -6.74
C CYS A 83 30.65 -46.68 -5.72
N GLU A 84 30.36 -47.10 -4.49
CA GLU A 84 30.03 -46.23 -3.34
C GLU A 84 30.91 -46.66 -2.15
N VAL A 85 31.57 -45.73 -1.47
CA VAL A 85 32.39 -46.01 -0.28
C VAL A 85 32.00 -45.09 0.87
N ARG A 86 31.87 -45.67 2.06
CA ARG A 86 31.15 -45.09 3.20
C ARG A 86 32.06 -45.08 4.43
N HIS A 87 32.48 -43.89 4.88
CA HIS A 87 33.36 -43.79 6.04
C HIS A 87 32.69 -44.25 7.36
N ARG A 88 33.47 -44.97 8.17
CA ARG A 88 33.22 -45.27 9.59
C ARG A 88 34.52 -45.06 10.38
N LEU A 89 34.37 -44.73 11.66
CA LEU A 89 35.47 -44.72 12.64
C LEU A 89 35.84 -46.16 13.06
N PRO A 90 37.04 -46.34 13.60
CA PRO A 90 37.27 -47.23 14.74
C PRO A 90 37.79 -46.48 15.98
N LEU A 91 37.64 -47.11 17.15
CA LEU A 91 38.23 -46.74 18.44
C LEU A 91 38.87 -48.00 19.04
N GLN A 92 40.10 -47.93 19.56
CA GLN A 92 40.60 -48.90 20.55
C GLN A 92 41.86 -48.40 21.31
N PRO A 93 42.13 -48.86 22.54
CA PRO A 93 43.27 -48.41 23.37
C PRO A 93 44.25 -49.59 23.71
N PRO A 94 44.90 -49.72 24.89
CA PRO A 94 46.34 -49.45 25.06
C PRO A 94 47.17 -50.63 25.64
N GLU A 95 48.50 -50.48 25.73
CA GLU A 95 49.40 -51.37 26.51
C GLU A 95 50.68 -50.62 27.01
N ARG A 96 51.57 -51.30 27.76
CA ARG A 96 52.72 -50.76 28.55
C ARG A 96 54.08 -50.97 27.83
N GLY A 97 55.28 -50.50 28.26
CA GLY A 97 55.76 -49.72 29.42
C GLY A 97 57.32 -49.59 29.43
N ALA A 98 57.94 -49.19 30.56
CA ALA A 98 59.40 -48.96 30.82
C ALA A 98 60.01 -47.66 30.20
N ARG A 99 60.54 -46.70 30.99
CA ARG A 99 61.94 -46.50 31.52
C ARG A 99 62.99 -46.26 30.41
N ASP A 100 63.87 -45.23 30.47
CA ASP A 100 64.64 -44.78 31.66
C ASP A 100 65.18 -43.31 31.63
N ARG A 101 65.54 -42.81 32.83
CA ARG A 101 66.50 -41.72 33.25
C ARG A 101 66.58 -40.28 32.68
N CYS A 102 66.87 -39.38 33.63
CA CYS A 102 67.05 -37.91 33.56
C CYS A 102 68.37 -37.41 32.94
N GLY A 103 68.43 -36.09 32.66
CA GLY A 103 69.69 -35.34 32.48
C GLY A 103 69.55 -33.83 32.27
N GLU A 104 69.66 -33.01 33.32
CA GLU A 104 69.77 -31.53 33.21
C GLU A 104 71.22 -31.06 32.99
N ARG A 105 71.42 -29.91 32.33
CA ARG A 105 72.39 -28.86 32.75
C ARG A 105 72.31 -27.55 31.94
N HIS A 106 72.37 -26.41 32.65
CA HIS A 106 72.72 -25.09 32.10
C HIS A 106 74.23 -24.95 31.89
N VAL A 107 74.67 -24.28 30.81
CA VAL A 107 75.94 -23.49 30.80
C VAL A 107 75.76 -22.16 30.04
N ARG A 108 76.43 -21.13 30.59
CA ARG A 108 76.32 -19.68 30.40
C ARG A 108 76.75 -19.12 29.02
N ARG A 109 76.24 -17.90 28.73
CA ARG A 109 76.79 -16.91 27.77
C ARG A 109 78.30 -16.65 27.98
N ARG A 110 79.01 -16.24 26.92
CA ARG A 110 80.02 -15.14 26.95
C ARG A 110 80.13 -14.43 25.58
N LEU A 111 80.77 -13.26 25.55
CA LEU A 111 80.74 -12.31 24.43
C LEU A 111 82.01 -12.35 23.55
N ARG A 112 81.87 -11.97 22.27
CA ARG A 112 82.80 -11.06 21.56
C ARG A 112 82.07 -10.27 20.46
N ARG A 113 82.72 -9.26 19.85
CA ARG A 113 82.05 -8.06 19.28
C ARG A 113 82.84 -7.44 18.11
N ARG A 114 82.13 -6.80 17.16
CA ARG A 114 82.63 -6.07 15.95
C ARG A 114 83.11 -7.00 14.80
N ARG A 115 83.10 -6.62 13.52
CA ARG A 115 82.87 -5.33 12.81
C ARG A 115 81.74 -5.44 11.72
N PRO A 116 81.23 -4.32 11.15
CA PRO A 116 80.07 -4.32 10.25
C PRO A 116 80.40 -4.40 8.74
N VAL A 117 79.45 -4.90 7.94
CA VAL A 117 79.39 -4.81 6.47
C VAL A 117 77.94 -4.57 6.03
N ALA A 118 77.77 -3.82 4.92
CA ALA A 118 76.57 -3.44 4.18
C ALA A 118 75.17 -3.95 4.62
N LEU A 119 74.24 -3.01 4.78
CA LEU A 119 72.80 -3.26 4.70
C LEU A 119 72.44 -3.69 3.26
N GLN A 120 72.01 -4.94 3.08
CA GLN A 120 71.26 -5.34 1.89
C GLN A 120 69.78 -4.99 2.10
N PRO A 121 69.08 -4.43 1.09
CA PRO A 121 67.65 -4.18 1.21
C PRO A 121 66.89 -5.51 1.29
N VAL A 122 66.07 -5.69 2.31
CA VAL A 122 65.14 -6.83 2.38
C VAL A 122 64.15 -6.67 1.24
N SER A 123 64.23 -7.57 0.25
CA SER A 123 63.29 -7.63 -0.86
C SER A 123 61.88 -7.88 -0.32
N ALA A 124 60.96 -6.95 -0.58
CA ALA A 124 59.56 -7.13 -0.24
C ALA A 124 59.02 -8.40 -0.90
N PRO A 125 58.13 -9.17 -0.24
CA PRO A 125 57.46 -10.29 -0.89
C PRO A 125 56.74 -9.78 -2.15
N PRO A 126 56.81 -10.50 -3.29
CA PRO A 126 56.17 -10.05 -4.52
C PRO A 126 54.68 -9.85 -4.24
N ALA A 127 54.16 -8.67 -4.59
CA ALA A 127 52.78 -8.31 -4.31
C ALA A 127 51.85 -9.36 -4.92
N GLY A 128 51.25 -10.18 -4.06
CA GLY A 128 50.31 -11.23 -4.43
C GLY A 128 49.07 -10.60 -5.04
N ARG A 129 49.15 -10.31 -6.35
CA ARG A 129 48.09 -9.70 -7.14
C ARG A 129 46.97 -10.71 -7.27
N SER A 130 46.14 -10.77 -6.24
CA SER A 130 44.90 -11.51 -6.23
C SER A 130 44.07 -11.04 -7.42
N LEU A 131 44.08 -11.83 -8.49
CA LEU A 131 42.99 -11.79 -9.46
C LEU A 131 41.75 -12.24 -8.70
N VAL A 132 41.08 -11.25 -8.10
CA VAL A 132 39.63 -11.28 -7.95
C VAL A 132 39.10 -11.39 -9.36
N THR A 133 38.99 -12.63 -9.82
CA THR A 133 38.37 -12.98 -11.08
C THR A 133 36.92 -12.61 -10.88
N HIS A 134 36.57 -11.39 -11.32
CA HIS A 134 35.19 -11.00 -11.47
C HIS A 134 34.60 -11.99 -12.49
N THR A 135 33.96 -13.04 -11.97
CA THR A 135 33.06 -13.90 -12.74
C THR A 135 31.98 -12.99 -13.27
N ALA A 136 32.21 -12.47 -14.47
CA ALA A 136 31.30 -11.58 -15.15
C ALA A 136 29.96 -12.30 -15.22
N ALA A 137 28.94 -11.73 -14.56
CA ALA A 137 27.66 -12.39 -14.37
C ALA A 137 27.17 -12.95 -15.71
N GLU A 138 26.95 -14.27 -15.77
CA GLU A 138 26.59 -14.95 -17.00
C GLU A 138 25.26 -14.40 -17.51
N THR A 139 25.36 -13.43 -18.42
CA THR A 139 24.19 -12.94 -19.15
C THR A 139 23.67 -14.13 -19.96
N PRO A 140 22.41 -14.56 -19.79
CA PRO A 140 21.91 -15.80 -20.36
C PRO A 140 21.86 -15.73 -21.89
N ARG A 141 22.96 -16.16 -22.53
CA ARG A 141 23.17 -16.16 -23.99
C ARG A 141 22.58 -17.41 -24.65
N GLY A 142 21.29 -17.63 -24.41
CA GLY A 142 20.50 -18.55 -25.24
C GLY A 142 20.25 -17.95 -26.63
N PRO A 143 20.17 -18.75 -27.71
CA PRO A 143 19.69 -18.27 -28.99
C PRO A 143 18.30 -17.68 -28.84
N LYS A 144 18.04 -16.48 -29.41
CA LYS A 144 16.66 -15.96 -29.50
C LYS A 144 15.81 -17.04 -30.18
N PRO A 145 14.74 -17.55 -29.56
CA PRO A 145 14.05 -18.74 -30.04
C PRO A 145 13.19 -18.41 -31.27
N GLN A 146 13.80 -18.52 -32.45
CA GLN A 146 13.31 -18.00 -33.75
C GLN A 146 12.01 -18.59 -34.28
N ARG A 147 11.57 -19.76 -33.80
CA ARG A 147 10.35 -20.42 -34.31
C ARG A 147 9.13 -20.08 -33.46
N MET A 148 8.04 -19.66 -34.12
CA MET A 148 6.76 -19.41 -33.47
C MET A 148 6.00 -20.74 -33.27
N THR A 149 6.23 -21.39 -32.13
CA THR A 149 5.47 -22.58 -31.72
C THR A 149 3.97 -22.24 -31.60
N ALA A 150 3.08 -23.18 -31.92
CA ALA A 150 1.63 -22.99 -31.78
C ALA A 150 1.20 -22.48 -30.38
N GLY A 151 1.84 -22.97 -29.31
CA GLY A 151 1.61 -22.46 -27.95
C GLY A 151 1.96 -20.98 -27.73
N ARG A 152 2.93 -20.42 -28.49
CA ARG A 152 3.21 -18.98 -28.48
C ARG A 152 2.17 -18.18 -29.27
N ILE A 153 1.68 -18.74 -30.39
CA ILE A 153 0.60 -18.12 -31.16
C ILE A 153 -0.66 -18.06 -30.29
N GLY A 154 -1.00 -19.14 -29.57
CA GLY A 154 -2.07 -19.16 -28.58
C GLY A 154 -1.87 -18.17 -27.44
N LEU A 155 -0.65 -18.07 -26.87
CA LEU A 155 -0.32 -17.08 -25.84
C LEU A 155 -0.49 -15.64 -26.35
N TYR A 156 0.03 -15.30 -27.53
CA TYR A 156 -0.12 -13.96 -28.10
C TYR A 156 -1.57 -13.64 -28.48
N ALA A 157 -2.34 -14.61 -28.99
CA ALA A 157 -3.76 -14.45 -29.23
C ALA A 157 -4.54 -14.19 -27.93
N PHE A 158 -4.28 -14.96 -26.87
CA PHE A 158 -4.88 -14.75 -25.55
C PHE A 158 -4.53 -13.37 -24.96
N LEU A 159 -3.26 -12.96 -25.06
CA LEU A 159 -2.81 -11.64 -24.59
C LEU A 159 -3.44 -10.50 -25.40
N LEU A 160 -3.56 -10.65 -26.72
CA LEU A 160 -4.19 -9.67 -27.60
C LEU A 160 -5.69 -9.53 -27.32
N VAL A 161 -6.44 -10.65 -27.21
CA VAL A 161 -7.87 -10.65 -26.87
C VAL A 161 -8.09 -10.03 -25.49
N SER A 162 -7.24 -10.37 -24.50
CA SER A 162 -7.29 -9.76 -23.16
C SER A 162 -7.03 -8.26 -23.21
N ALA A 163 -6.00 -7.82 -23.96
CA ALA A 163 -5.69 -6.39 -24.11
C ALA A 163 -6.83 -5.63 -24.80
N VAL A 164 -7.42 -6.17 -25.87
CA VAL A 164 -8.60 -5.58 -26.53
C VAL A 164 -9.78 -5.50 -25.58
N PHE A 165 -10.07 -6.56 -24.80
CA PHE A 165 -11.16 -6.57 -23.82
C PHE A 165 -11.00 -5.47 -22.75
N PHE A 166 -9.80 -5.30 -22.19
CA PHE A 166 -9.55 -4.25 -21.18
C PHE A 166 -9.48 -2.84 -21.79
N LEU A 167 -9.07 -2.69 -23.06
CA LEU A 167 -9.03 -1.39 -23.74
C LEU A 167 -10.39 -0.95 -24.31
N LEU A 168 -11.31 -1.88 -24.59
CA LEU A 168 -12.64 -1.58 -25.13
C LEU A 168 -13.45 -0.55 -24.31
N PRO A 169 -13.58 -0.64 -22.97
CA PRO A 169 -14.28 0.39 -22.20
C PRO A 169 -13.56 1.75 -22.28
N PHE A 170 -12.21 1.77 -22.25
CA PHE A 170 -11.45 3.01 -22.38
C PHE A 170 -11.61 3.65 -23.78
N TYR A 171 -11.63 2.84 -24.84
CA TYR A 171 -11.97 3.28 -26.20
C TYR A 171 -13.35 3.93 -26.26
N VAL A 172 -14.37 3.28 -25.69
CA VAL A 172 -15.75 3.83 -25.64
C VAL A 172 -15.78 5.15 -24.85
N MET A 173 -15.09 5.25 -23.71
CA MET A 173 -14.98 6.51 -22.95
C MET A 173 -14.32 7.62 -23.78
N LEU A 174 -13.18 7.32 -24.42
CA LEU A 174 -12.42 8.29 -25.22
C LEU A 174 -13.23 8.78 -26.44
N VAL A 175 -13.81 7.87 -27.21
CA VAL A 175 -14.69 8.19 -28.34
C VAL A 175 -15.90 9.01 -27.88
N THR A 176 -16.57 8.60 -26.79
CA THR A 176 -17.74 9.32 -26.26
C THR A 176 -17.37 10.72 -25.77
N SER A 177 -16.18 10.91 -25.20
CA SER A 177 -15.69 12.23 -24.74
C SER A 177 -15.47 13.25 -25.88
N LEU A 178 -15.33 12.77 -27.12
CA LEU A 178 -15.10 13.59 -28.32
C LEU A 178 -16.36 13.77 -29.18
N LYS A 179 -17.48 13.13 -28.82
CA LYS A 179 -18.76 13.21 -29.54
C LYS A 179 -19.64 14.36 -29.06
N THR A 180 -20.57 14.77 -29.91
CA THR A 180 -21.64 15.71 -29.54
C THR A 180 -22.78 15.00 -28.78
N MET A 181 -23.60 15.75 -28.02
CA MET A 181 -24.74 15.16 -27.31
C MET A 181 -25.77 14.48 -28.22
N PRO A 182 -26.23 15.10 -29.34
CA PRO A 182 -27.15 14.44 -30.25
C PRO A 182 -26.57 13.15 -30.85
N GLU A 183 -25.29 13.13 -31.22
CA GLU A 183 -24.64 11.96 -31.81
C GLU A 183 -24.60 10.74 -30.88
N ILE A 184 -24.44 10.96 -29.57
CA ILE A 184 -24.51 9.91 -28.54
C ILE A 184 -25.96 9.39 -28.38
N GLN A 185 -26.95 10.29 -28.47
CA GLN A 185 -28.37 9.93 -28.35
C GLN A 185 -28.87 9.08 -29.53
N HIS A 186 -28.23 9.14 -30.71
CA HIS A 186 -28.50 8.25 -31.84
C HIS A 186 -27.92 6.82 -31.67
N GLY A 187 -27.40 6.46 -30.49
CA GLY A 187 -27.03 5.07 -30.14
C GLY A 187 -25.74 4.54 -30.78
N SER A 188 -24.99 5.38 -31.50
CA SER A 188 -23.79 5.02 -32.28
C SER A 188 -22.53 4.69 -31.45
N ILE A 189 -22.67 4.13 -30.23
CA ILE A 189 -21.65 4.14 -29.16
C ILE A 189 -20.24 3.73 -29.62
N PHE A 190 -20.12 2.63 -30.37
CA PHE A 190 -18.83 2.10 -30.83
C PHE A 190 -18.23 2.81 -32.07
N ALA A 191 -19.03 3.56 -32.82
CA ALA A 191 -18.58 4.25 -34.03
C ALA A 191 -17.66 5.43 -33.68
N LEU A 192 -16.69 5.74 -34.55
CA LEU A 192 -15.86 6.94 -34.43
C LEU A 192 -16.71 8.23 -34.45
N PRO A 193 -16.22 9.35 -33.86
CA PRO A 193 -16.94 10.62 -33.88
C PRO A 193 -17.00 11.20 -35.29
N SER A 194 -18.23 11.39 -35.80
CA SER A 194 -18.53 12.04 -37.07
C SER A 194 -18.18 13.54 -37.07
N LYS A 195 -18.25 14.19 -35.90
CA LYS A 195 -17.80 15.57 -35.67
C LYS A 195 -17.05 15.63 -34.33
N ALA A 196 -15.77 15.26 -34.35
CA ALA A 196 -14.92 15.28 -33.17
C ALA A 196 -14.80 16.71 -32.58
N THR A 197 -15.03 16.85 -31.28
CA THR A 197 -14.93 18.12 -30.55
C THR A 197 -14.21 17.96 -29.21
N ILE A 198 -13.39 18.94 -28.85
CA ILE A 198 -12.73 19.04 -27.53
C ILE A 198 -13.55 19.89 -26.53
N GLU A 199 -14.68 20.45 -26.94
CA GLU A 199 -15.57 21.23 -26.08
C GLU A 199 -15.96 20.49 -24.77
N PRO A 200 -16.28 19.17 -24.77
CA PRO A 200 -16.64 18.47 -23.54
C PRO A 200 -15.50 18.42 -22.52
N TRP A 201 -14.25 18.44 -22.99
CA TRP A 201 -13.05 18.50 -22.14
C TRP A 201 -12.84 19.89 -21.54
N ILE A 202 -13.04 20.95 -22.33
CA ILE A 202 -12.99 22.34 -21.85
C ILE A 202 -14.09 22.56 -20.80
N VAL A 203 -15.31 22.08 -21.06
CA VAL A 203 -16.44 22.15 -20.11
C VAL A 203 -16.11 21.36 -18.84
N ALA A 204 -15.69 20.10 -18.95
CA ALA A 204 -15.31 19.28 -17.79
C ALA A 204 -14.25 19.96 -16.91
N TRP A 205 -13.22 20.52 -17.54
CA TRP A 205 -12.08 21.13 -16.85
C TRP A 205 -12.44 22.43 -16.12
N SER A 206 -13.20 23.34 -16.75
CA SER A 206 -13.33 24.72 -16.28
C SER A 206 -14.75 25.31 -16.21
N LYS A 207 -15.80 24.56 -16.56
CA LYS A 207 -17.20 25.07 -16.57
C LYS A 207 -18.24 24.11 -15.94
N ALA A 208 -17.88 22.86 -15.71
CA ALA A 208 -18.81 21.86 -15.16
C ALA A 208 -19.20 22.19 -13.72
N CYS A 209 -20.49 22.08 -13.41
CA CYS A 209 -21.03 22.36 -12.08
C CYS A 209 -20.82 21.18 -11.13
N THR A 210 -20.02 21.41 -10.09
CA THR A 210 -19.77 20.48 -8.99
C THR A 210 -20.61 20.91 -7.78
N GLY A 211 -21.90 20.54 -7.77
CA GLY A 211 -22.86 21.11 -6.83
C GLY A 211 -23.12 22.60 -7.15
N ALA A 212 -22.82 23.49 -6.20
CA ALA A 212 -23.14 24.92 -6.30
C ALA A 212 -22.12 25.76 -7.11
N ASN A 213 -20.91 25.26 -7.34
CA ASN A 213 -19.84 25.98 -8.05
C ASN A 213 -19.66 25.40 -9.45
N CYS A 214 -19.51 26.24 -10.48
CA CYS A 214 -19.35 25.83 -11.88
C CYS A 214 -17.94 26.11 -12.43
N ASP A 215 -16.93 25.92 -11.55
CA ASP A 215 -15.52 26.06 -11.87
C ASP A 215 -14.90 24.87 -12.62
N GLY A 216 -15.65 23.79 -12.85
CA GLY A 216 -15.10 22.55 -13.38
C GLY A 216 -14.19 21.79 -12.40
N ILE A 217 -13.75 20.61 -12.82
CA ILE A 217 -13.04 19.66 -11.95
C ILE A 217 -11.61 20.11 -11.57
N ARG A 218 -11.06 21.16 -12.19
CA ARG A 218 -9.74 21.73 -11.89
C ARG A 218 -9.52 22.01 -10.39
N VAL A 219 -10.58 22.42 -9.67
CA VAL A 219 -10.52 22.68 -8.22
C VAL A 219 -10.32 21.39 -7.44
N GLY A 220 -11.00 20.31 -7.85
CA GLY A 220 -10.82 18.98 -7.28
C GLY A 220 -9.41 18.43 -7.49
N LEU A 221 -8.76 18.74 -8.62
CA LEU A 221 -7.38 18.36 -8.89
C LEU A 221 -6.42 18.99 -7.87
N LEU A 222 -6.54 20.31 -7.65
CA LEU A 222 -5.70 21.04 -6.69
C LEU A 222 -5.94 20.55 -5.26
N ASN A 223 -7.21 20.45 -4.84
CA ASN A 223 -7.59 19.89 -3.55
C ASN A 223 -7.03 18.48 -3.32
N SER A 224 -7.09 17.61 -4.34
CA SER A 224 -6.50 16.27 -4.26
C SER A 224 -4.98 16.32 -4.07
N PHE A 225 -4.25 17.26 -4.68
CA PHE A 225 -2.81 17.42 -4.43
C PHE A 225 -2.52 17.98 -3.03
N GLU A 226 -3.30 18.96 -2.56
CA GLU A 226 -3.19 19.51 -1.20
C GLU A 226 -3.40 18.44 -0.11
N ILE A 227 -4.32 17.50 -0.34
CA ILE A 227 -4.54 16.36 0.55
C ILE A 227 -3.42 15.32 0.39
N LEU A 228 -3.09 14.95 -0.86
CA LEU A 228 -2.22 13.82 -1.16
C LEU A 228 -0.77 14.06 -0.75
N VAL A 229 -0.17 15.20 -1.10
CA VAL A 229 1.26 15.45 -0.88
C VAL A 229 1.65 15.34 0.61
N PRO A 230 1.02 16.05 1.56
CA PRO A 230 1.36 15.90 2.98
C PRO A 230 0.95 14.53 3.53
N SER A 231 -0.18 13.95 3.11
CA SER A 231 -0.61 12.62 3.57
C SER A 231 0.39 11.52 3.17
N VAL A 232 0.92 11.57 1.95
CA VAL A 232 1.97 10.67 1.46
C VAL A 232 3.25 10.85 2.27
N ILE A 233 3.73 12.10 2.44
CA ILE A 233 4.97 12.39 3.17
C ILE A 233 4.88 11.93 4.63
N LEU A 234 3.77 12.22 5.32
CA LEU A 234 3.56 11.86 6.73
C LEU A 234 3.43 10.35 6.93
N SER A 235 2.58 9.66 6.16
CA SER A 235 2.38 8.21 6.31
C SER A 235 3.61 7.39 5.95
N ILE A 236 4.34 7.76 4.89
CA ILE A 236 5.60 7.10 4.50
C ILE A 236 6.70 7.42 5.52
N GLY A 237 6.84 8.67 5.96
CA GLY A 237 7.85 9.08 6.93
C GLY A 237 7.67 8.39 8.29
N LEU A 238 6.45 8.42 8.84
CA LEU A 238 6.12 7.74 10.10
C LEU A 238 6.21 6.22 9.97
N GLY A 239 5.75 5.64 8.85
CA GLY A 239 5.88 4.21 8.57
C GLY A 239 7.34 3.75 8.49
N ALA A 240 8.22 4.55 7.87
CA ALA A 240 9.66 4.29 7.81
C ALA A 240 10.33 4.38 9.18
N ILE A 241 9.99 5.37 10.00
CA ILE A 241 10.52 5.52 11.37
C ILE A 241 10.04 4.36 12.25
N ASN A 242 8.76 4.01 12.20
CA ASN A 242 8.18 2.88 12.94
C ASN A 242 8.83 1.55 12.52
N GLY A 243 8.95 1.30 11.21
CA GLY A 243 9.59 0.09 10.69
C GLY A 243 11.04 -0.03 11.13
N TYR A 244 11.80 1.06 11.09
CA TYR A 244 13.20 1.12 11.55
C TYR A 244 13.32 0.82 13.06
N ALA A 245 12.48 1.46 13.88
CA ALA A 245 12.46 1.24 15.33
C ALA A 245 12.07 -0.21 15.68
N LEU A 246 11.06 -0.78 15.02
CA LEU A 246 10.63 -2.16 15.25
C LEU A 246 11.69 -3.19 14.84
N SER A 247 12.42 -2.96 13.75
CA SER A 247 13.38 -3.93 13.20
C SER A 247 14.72 -3.93 13.94
N PHE A 248 15.33 -2.76 14.15
CA PHE A 248 16.68 -2.65 14.72
C PHE A 248 16.71 -2.37 16.22
N TRP A 249 15.80 -1.53 16.71
CA TRP A 249 15.75 -1.13 18.13
C TRP A 249 14.88 -2.06 18.98
N ARG A 250 14.04 -2.89 18.35
CA ARG A 250 13.32 -4.04 18.94
C ARG A 250 12.72 -3.74 20.34
N PRO A 251 11.86 -2.70 20.46
CA PRO A 251 11.26 -2.32 21.74
C PRO A 251 10.48 -3.49 22.35
N LYS A 252 10.47 -3.60 23.68
CA LYS A 252 9.93 -4.77 24.41
C LYS A 252 8.49 -5.16 24.03
N ALA A 253 7.66 -4.20 23.65
CA ALA A 253 6.27 -4.41 23.20
C ALA A 253 6.08 -4.34 21.67
N GLY A 254 7.15 -4.27 20.87
CA GLY A 254 7.08 -3.97 19.43
C GLY A 254 6.21 -4.92 18.63
N ASN A 255 6.29 -6.23 18.89
CA ASN A 255 5.42 -7.23 18.26
C ASN A 255 3.95 -7.06 18.64
N ILE A 256 3.64 -6.61 19.87
CA ILE A 256 2.27 -6.35 20.31
C ILE A 256 1.74 -5.09 19.60
N VAL A 257 2.53 -4.00 19.58
CA VAL A 257 2.17 -2.75 18.89
C VAL A 257 1.90 -3.01 17.41
N LEU A 258 2.78 -3.76 16.72
CA LEU A 258 2.57 -4.14 15.32
C LEU A 258 1.32 -5.02 15.14
N THR A 259 1.11 -6.02 16.00
CA THR A 259 -0.05 -6.92 15.90
C THR A 259 -1.36 -6.14 16.08
N THR A 260 -1.46 -5.27 17.08
CA THR A 260 -2.64 -4.41 17.29
C THR A 260 -2.87 -3.45 16.13
N LEU A 261 -1.80 -2.85 15.59
CA LEU A 261 -1.87 -1.96 14.42
C LEU A 261 -2.38 -2.69 13.17
N LEU A 262 -1.95 -3.94 12.95
CA LEU A 262 -2.42 -4.78 11.84
C LEU A 262 -3.85 -5.28 12.03
N LEU A 263 -4.23 -5.70 13.25
CA LEU A 263 -5.61 -6.08 13.56
C LEU A 263 -6.58 -4.92 13.33
N GLY A 264 -6.17 -3.68 13.69
CA GLY A 264 -6.94 -2.47 13.39
C GLY A 264 -7.14 -2.23 11.88
N ALA A 265 -6.18 -2.64 11.03
CA ALA A 265 -6.27 -2.47 9.57
C ALA A 265 -7.26 -3.43 8.89
N PHE A 266 -7.65 -4.53 9.54
CA PHE A 266 -8.70 -5.43 9.05
C PHE A 266 -10.11 -4.94 9.38
N ILE A 267 -10.27 -3.93 10.25
CA ILE A 267 -11.57 -3.35 10.59
C ILE A 267 -11.98 -2.38 9.47
N PRO A 268 -13.15 -2.56 8.82
CA PRO A 268 -13.61 -1.65 7.78
C PRO A 268 -13.69 -0.21 8.30
N TYR A 269 -13.01 0.72 7.64
CA TYR A 269 -12.88 2.11 8.08
C TYR A 269 -14.23 2.85 8.18
N GLN A 270 -15.27 2.33 7.53
CA GLN A 270 -16.66 2.74 7.67
C GLN A 270 -17.15 2.70 9.12
N VAL A 271 -16.71 1.72 9.92
CA VAL A 271 -17.07 1.58 11.34
C VAL A 271 -16.52 2.75 12.17
N PHE A 272 -15.37 3.31 11.77
CA PHE A 272 -14.73 4.42 12.47
C PHE A 272 -15.26 5.81 12.06
N ILE A 273 -16.06 5.93 11.01
CA ILE A 273 -16.54 7.23 10.49
C ILE A 273 -17.17 8.09 11.60
N TYR A 274 -18.20 7.58 12.28
CA TYR A 274 -18.92 8.38 13.28
C TYR A 274 -18.04 8.73 14.51
N PRO A 275 -17.28 7.80 15.12
CA PRO A 275 -16.28 8.13 16.13
C PRO A 275 -15.27 9.18 15.68
N LEU A 276 -14.72 9.07 14.46
CA LEU A 276 -13.72 10.02 13.93
C LEU A 276 -14.33 11.40 13.68
N VAL A 277 -15.54 11.49 13.12
CA VAL A 277 -16.26 12.78 12.96
C VAL A 277 -16.45 13.44 14.32
N ARG A 278 -16.83 12.68 15.37
CA ARG A 278 -16.94 13.22 16.74
C ARG A 278 -15.60 13.66 17.32
N MET A 279 -14.53 12.89 17.13
CA MET A 279 -13.18 13.23 17.61
C MET A 279 -12.62 14.47 16.90
N LEU A 280 -12.63 14.50 15.57
CA LEU A 280 -12.16 15.65 14.79
C LEU A 280 -13.01 16.90 15.05
N SER A 281 -14.31 16.77 15.32
CA SER A 281 -15.16 17.90 15.70
C SER A 281 -14.80 18.46 17.09
N PHE A 282 -14.44 17.59 18.04
CA PHE A 282 -14.05 18.01 19.39
C PHE A 282 -12.74 18.80 19.41
N VAL A 283 -11.80 18.50 18.49
CA VAL A 283 -10.54 19.24 18.33
C VAL A 283 -10.57 20.28 17.19
N SER A 284 -11.76 20.63 16.68
CA SER A 284 -11.97 21.64 15.61
C SER A 284 -11.22 21.36 14.28
N LEU A 285 -10.91 20.10 13.98
CA LEU A 285 -10.26 19.67 12.72
C LEU A 285 -11.23 19.06 11.71
N TYR A 286 -12.51 18.86 12.06
CA TYR A 286 -13.52 18.34 11.14
C TYR A 286 -13.83 19.34 10.01
N ASN A 287 -13.99 18.86 8.77
CA ASN A 287 -14.15 19.68 7.56
C ASN A 287 -12.96 20.61 7.27
N THR A 288 -11.73 20.20 7.61
CA THR A 288 -10.50 20.95 7.33
C THR A 288 -9.47 20.10 6.61
N LEU A 289 -8.60 20.74 5.80
CA LEU A 289 -7.46 20.11 5.15
C LEU A 289 -6.57 19.29 6.11
N PRO A 290 -6.08 19.82 7.25
CA PRO A 290 -5.28 19.02 8.19
C PRO A 290 -6.07 17.84 8.78
N GLY A 291 -7.38 17.97 8.99
CA GLY A 291 -8.23 16.87 9.45
C GLY A 291 -8.22 15.66 8.51
N ILE A 292 -8.50 15.88 7.22
CA ILE A 292 -8.49 14.80 6.23
C ILE A 292 -7.08 14.24 5.96
N VAL A 293 -6.03 15.07 6.08
CA VAL A 293 -4.62 14.62 5.99
C VAL A 293 -4.25 13.70 7.17
N ILE A 294 -4.69 14.03 8.38
CA ILE A 294 -4.49 13.18 9.57
C ILE A 294 -5.22 11.85 9.42
N VAL A 295 -6.47 11.84 8.93
CA VAL A 295 -7.23 10.60 8.68
C VAL A 295 -6.50 9.69 7.68
N HIS A 296 -6.09 10.22 6.52
CA HIS A 296 -5.32 9.44 5.53
C HIS A 296 -3.97 8.94 6.08
N THR A 297 -3.31 9.76 6.91
CA THR A 297 -2.06 9.36 7.57
C THR A 297 -2.30 8.17 8.48
N ILE A 298 -3.29 8.24 9.39
CA ILE A 298 -3.61 7.18 10.36
C ILE A 298 -3.95 5.86 9.67
N PHE A 299 -4.80 5.86 8.64
CA PHE A 299 -5.15 4.63 7.91
C PHE A 299 -4.02 4.10 7.01
N GLY A 300 -3.06 4.94 6.61
CA GLY A 300 -1.84 4.49 5.92
C GLY A 300 -0.81 3.81 6.84
N LEU A 301 -0.76 4.20 8.13
CA LEU A 301 0.27 3.73 9.06
C LEU A 301 0.43 2.20 9.18
N PRO A 302 -0.62 1.36 9.21
CA PRO A 302 -0.44 -0.09 9.34
C PRO A 302 0.31 -0.71 8.16
N ILE A 303 -0.10 -0.36 6.93
CA ILE A 303 0.50 -0.89 5.70
C ILE A 303 1.92 -0.35 5.55
N MET A 304 2.13 0.96 5.74
CA MET A 304 3.45 1.57 5.64
C MET A 304 4.42 1.02 6.70
N THR A 305 3.99 0.91 7.97
CA THR A 305 4.83 0.36 9.06
C THR A 305 5.23 -1.10 8.78
N LEU A 306 4.30 -1.93 8.30
CA LEU A 306 4.58 -3.32 7.93
C LEU A 306 5.54 -3.41 6.74
N LEU A 307 5.29 -2.63 5.69
CA LEU A 307 6.07 -2.61 4.45
C LEU A 307 7.53 -2.24 4.73
N PHE A 308 7.77 -1.16 5.50
CA PHE A 308 9.11 -0.76 5.90
C PHE A 308 9.76 -1.76 6.86
N ARG A 309 9.04 -2.27 7.87
CA ARG A 309 9.59 -3.28 8.79
C ARG A 309 10.07 -4.52 8.04
N ASN A 310 9.25 -5.06 7.14
CA ASN A 310 9.58 -6.28 6.40
C ASN A 310 10.81 -6.09 5.47
N TYR A 311 11.00 -4.88 4.93
CA TYR A 311 12.20 -4.54 4.15
C TYR A 311 13.45 -4.37 5.03
N TYR A 312 13.30 -3.81 6.24
CA TYR A 312 14.42 -3.59 7.17
C TYR A 312 14.88 -4.86 7.90
N GLU A 313 13.99 -5.78 8.27
CA GLU A 313 14.37 -7.10 8.82
C GLU A 313 15.13 -7.96 7.77
N ALA A 314 15.05 -7.61 6.47
CA ALA A 314 15.81 -8.24 5.39
C ALA A 314 17.18 -7.58 5.12
N MET A 315 17.55 -6.51 5.83
CA MET A 315 18.88 -5.89 5.75
C MET A 315 19.91 -6.62 6.63
N PRO A 316 21.20 -6.67 6.23
CA PRO A 316 22.27 -7.16 7.10
C PRO A 316 22.38 -6.32 8.38
N ALA A 317 22.12 -6.95 9.53
CA ALA A 317 22.17 -6.28 10.84
C ALA A 317 23.55 -5.70 11.19
N ASP A 318 24.61 -6.21 10.56
CA ASP A 318 25.99 -5.75 10.78
C ASP A 318 26.26 -4.35 10.23
N LEU A 319 25.50 -3.88 9.23
CA LEU A 319 25.53 -2.47 8.78
C LEU A 319 25.04 -1.52 9.90
N PHE A 320 23.97 -1.91 10.59
CA PHE A 320 23.46 -1.16 11.74
C PHE A 320 24.43 -1.23 12.93
N ARG A 321 25.07 -2.38 13.17
CA ARG A 321 26.10 -2.52 14.22
C ARG A 321 27.32 -1.65 13.95
N ALA A 322 27.84 -1.64 12.72
CA ALA A 322 28.95 -0.78 12.32
C ALA A 322 28.61 0.70 12.58
N GLY A 323 27.47 1.18 12.06
CA GLY A 323 27.01 2.55 12.31
C GLY A 323 26.79 2.91 13.79
N ARG A 324 26.58 1.93 14.68
CA ARG A 324 26.55 2.14 16.15
C ARG A 324 27.94 2.18 16.79
N VAL A 325 28.92 1.43 16.25
CA VAL A 325 30.33 1.50 16.64
C VAL A 325 30.94 2.84 16.21
N ASP A 326 30.56 3.35 15.04
CA ASP A 326 30.92 4.68 14.52
C ASP A 326 30.23 5.85 15.26
N GLY A 327 29.69 5.61 16.46
CA GLY A 327 29.03 6.62 17.31
C GLY A 327 27.65 7.08 16.85
N GLY A 328 27.08 6.49 15.78
CA GLY A 328 25.81 6.93 15.21
C GLY A 328 24.62 6.80 16.17
N GLY A 329 23.92 7.91 16.40
CA GLY A 329 22.65 7.94 17.13
C GLY A 329 21.45 7.43 16.31
N PHE A 330 20.29 7.29 16.95
CA PHE A 330 19.04 6.82 16.31
C PHE A 330 18.75 7.54 14.99
N TRP A 331 18.72 8.87 15.02
CA TRP A 331 18.43 9.71 13.85
C TRP A 331 19.59 9.76 12.86
N THR A 332 20.84 9.75 13.33
CA THR A 332 22.04 9.75 12.49
C THR A 332 22.07 8.53 11.58
N ILE A 333 21.84 7.34 12.14
CA ILE A 333 21.78 6.08 11.39
C ILE A 333 20.54 6.05 10.48
N PHE A 334 19.38 6.51 10.97
CA PHE A 334 18.16 6.56 10.16
C PHE A 334 18.35 7.40 8.89
N PHE A 335 18.78 8.66 9.02
CA PHE A 335 18.86 9.59 7.89
C PHE A 335 20.10 9.40 7.00
N ARG A 336 21.25 8.95 7.54
CA ARG A 336 22.50 8.81 6.76
C ARG A 336 22.75 7.42 6.19
N LEU A 337 22.17 6.37 6.77
CA LEU A 337 22.41 4.97 6.35
C LEU A 337 21.12 4.29 5.88
N ILE A 338 20.10 4.21 6.75
CA ILE A 338 18.92 3.40 6.48
C ILE A 338 18.05 4.01 5.36
N LEU A 339 17.63 5.27 5.51
CA LEU A 339 16.72 5.93 4.59
C LEU A 339 17.27 6.05 3.14
N PRO A 340 18.57 6.33 2.91
CA PRO A 340 19.16 6.24 1.55
C PRO A 340 19.11 4.82 0.97
N MET A 341 19.31 3.79 1.78
CA MET A 341 19.18 2.38 1.36
C MET A 341 17.72 1.93 1.19
N SER A 342 16.74 2.74 1.62
CA SER A 342 15.31 2.52 1.43
C SER A 342 14.80 2.85 0.03
N GLY A 343 15.62 3.32 -0.90
CA GLY A 343 15.20 3.73 -2.26
C GLY A 343 14.19 2.78 -2.95
N PRO A 344 14.45 1.45 -3.02
CA PRO A 344 13.50 0.49 -3.59
C PRO A 344 12.14 0.41 -2.87
N ILE A 345 12.13 0.40 -1.53
CA ILE A 345 10.89 0.30 -0.75
C ILE A 345 10.13 1.62 -0.70
N LEU A 346 10.84 2.76 -0.74
CA LEU A 346 10.25 4.10 -0.85
C LEU A 346 9.44 4.25 -2.13
N VAL A 347 9.89 3.68 -3.26
CA VAL A 347 9.10 3.65 -4.50
C VAL A 347 7.82 2.83 -4.33
N VAL A 348 7.88 1.64 -3.72
CA VAL A 348 6.69 0.81 -3.50
C VAL A 348 5.70 1.51 -2.56
N ALA A 349 6.20 2.09 -1.46
CA ALA A 349 5.42 2.89 -0.53
C ALA A 349 4.74 4.08 -1.23
N LEU A 350 5.48 4.81 -2.07
CA LEU A 350 4.97 5.94 -2.85
C LEU A 350 3.85 5.50 -3.80
N ILE A 351 4.03 4.45 -4.60
CA ILE A 351 3.00 3.96 -5.55
C ILE A 351 1.71 3.58 -4.80
N LEU A 352 1.84 2.81 -3.71
CA LEU A 352 0.70 2.33 -2.92
C LEU A 352 -0.05 3.49 -2.25
N GLN A 353 0.69 4.42 -1.62
CA GLN A 353 0.10 5.50 -0.86
C GLN A 353 -0.50 6.60 -1.76
N VAL A 354 0.16 6.94 -2.88
CA VAL A 354 -0.36 7.85 -3.91
C VAL A 354 -1.64 7.28 -4.53
N THR A 355 -1.63 6.00 -4.93
CA THR A 355 -2.84 5.35 -5.47
C THR A 355 -3.96 5.31 -4.44
N GLY A 356 -3.65 4.95 -3.18
CA GLY A 356 -4.63 4.84 -2.10
C GLY A 356 -5.33 6.18 -1.81
N ILE A 357 -4.57 7.26 -1.63
CA ILE A 357 -5.15 8.58 -1.34
C ILE A 357 -5.84 9.18 -2.57
N TRP A 358 -5.28 9.02 -3.78
CA TRP A 358 -5.90 9.59 -4.98
C TRP A 358 -7.28 8.99 -5.27
N ASN A 359 -7.44 7.69 -5.04
CA ASN A 359 -8.68 6.97 -5.33
C ASN A 359 -9.64 6.91 -4.13
N ASP A 360 -9.30 7.49 -2.97
CA ASP A 360 -10.30 7.63 -1.92
C ASP A 360 -11.40 8.61 -2.35
N PHE A 361 -12.63 8.17 -2.12
CA PHE A 361 -13.83 8.98 -2.25
C PHE A 361 -14.49 9.24 -0.89
N LEU A 362 -14.32 8.35 0.09
CA LEU A 362 -15.18 8.34 1.27
C LEU A 362 -14.63 9.19 2.42
N PHE A 363 -13.31 9.21 2.66
CA PHE A 363 -12.72 10.22 3.52
C PHE A 363 -12.82 11.61 2.87
N GLY A 364 -12.62 11.69 1.55
CA GLY A 364 -12.85 12.88 0.72
C GLY A 364 -14.24 13.49 0.94
N LEU A 365 -15.29 12.68 0.84
CA LEU A 365 -16.69 13.11 0.99
C LEU A 365 -17.02 13.58 2.42
N ILE A 366 -16.39 12.99 3.43
CA ILE A 366 -16.79 13.14 4.84
C ILE A 366 -15.92 14.16 5.60
N PHE A 367 -14.62 14.21 5.37
CA PHE A 367 -13.67 14.96 6.22
C PHE A 367 -13.08 16.20 5.56
N ALA A 368 -13.13 16.33 4.23
CA ALA A 368 -12.51 17.45 3.51
C ALA A 368 -13.24 18.79 3.70
N GLY A 369 -14.54 18.76 3.99
CA GLY A 369 -15.40 19.94 3.95
C GLY A 369 -15.62 20.48 2.53
N ARG A 370 -16.47 21.51 2.41
CA ARG A 370 -16.89 22.05 1.11
C ARG A 370 -15.78 22.73 0.30
N GLN A 371 -14.70 23.17 0.94
CA GLN A 371 -13.61 23.88 0.29
C GLN A 371 -12.59 22.91 -0.33
N HIS A 372 -12.22 21.85 0.38
CA HIS A 372 -11.15 20.92 -0.03
C HIS A 372 -11.67 19.63 -0.72
N LEU A 373 -12.88 19.64 -1.30
CA LEU A 373 -13.45 18.46 -1.97
C LEU A 373 -12.49 17.91 -3.06
N PRO A 374 -12.01 16.64 -2.94
CA PRO A 374 -11.03 16.09 -3.87
C PRO A 374 -11.65 15.71 -5.23
N MET A 375 -10.79 15.46 -6.21
CA MET A 375 -11.11 15.12 -7.60
C MET A 375 -12.13 13.98 -7.74
N THR A 376 -12.06 12.95 -6.88
CA THR A 376 -12.99 11.82 -6.82
C THR A 376 -14.41 12.25 -6.45
N VAL A 377 -14.56 13.14 -5.46
CA VAL A 377 -15.86 13.70 -5.03
C VAL A 377 -16.38 14.70 -6.05
N GLN A 378 -15.50 15.53 -6.62
CA GLN A 378 -15.89 16.48 -7.65
C GLN A 378 -16.36 15.78 -8.94
N LEU A 379 -15.73 14.68 -9.34
CA LEU A 379 -16.22 13.83 -10.43
C LEU A 379 -17.61 13.24 -10.13
N ASN A 380 -17.82 12.71 -8.92
CA ASN A 380 -19.13 12.21 -8.49
C ASN A 380 -20.20 13.31 -8.54
N ASN A 381 -19.85 14.53 -8.11
CA ASN A 381 -20.72 15.70 -8.19
C ASN A 381 -21.10 15.99 -9.66
N VAL A 382 -20.16 16.13 -10.61
CA VAL A 382 -20.51 16.38 -12.03
C VAL A 382 -21.49 15.33 -12.57
N VAL A 383 -21.22 14.04 -12.32
CA VAL A 383 -22.04 12.92 -12.83
C VAL A 383 -23.46 12.91 -12.23
N ASN A 384 -23.64 13.35 -10.99
CA ASN A 384 -24.89 13.25 -10.24
C ASN A 384 -25.66 14.57 -10.07
N THR A 385 -25.01 15.73 -10.13
CA THR A 385 -25.65 17.07 -10.00
C THR A 385 -25.94 17.74 -11.34
N THR A 386 -25.78 17.05 -12.46
CA THR A 386 -26.26 17.52 -13.78
C THR A 386 -27.79 17.60 -13.76
N MET A 387 -28.33 18.81 -13.69
CA MET A 387 -29.78 19.06 -13.79
C MET A 387 -30.23 18.98 -15.26
N GLY A 388 -31.20 18.12 -15.56
CA GLY A 388 -31.71 17.93 -16.92
C GLY A 388 -31.04 16.75 -17.66
N THR A 389 -30.71 16.93 -18.93
CA THR A 389 -30.11 15.89 -19.79
C THR A 389 -28.66 15.59 -19.38
N LYS A 390 -28.35 14.30 -19.14
CA LYS A 390 -27.01 13.87 -18.74
C LYS A 390 -25.99 14.10 -19.84
N ALA A 391 -25.02 14.98 -19.59
CA ALA A 391 -23.92 15.29 -20.50
C ALA A 391 -22.85 14.17 -20.50
N TYR A 392 -23.18 13.01 -21.09
CA TYR A 392 -22.28 11.85 -21.12
C TYR A 392 -20.88 12.14 -21.68
N ASN A 393 -20.73 13.00 -22.69
CA ASN A 393 -19.41 13.40 -23.23
C ASN A 393 -18.56 14.16 -22.19
N VAL A 394 -19.15 15.13 -21.48
CA VAL A 394 -18.50 15.86 -20.37
C VAL A 394 -18.15 14.90 -19.23
N ASN A 395 -19.06 13.97 -18.88
CA ASN A 395 -18.81 12.97 -17.84
C ASN A 395 -17.64 12.03 -18.20
N MET A 396 -17.54 11.60 -19.45
CA MET A 396 -16.42 10.77 -19.90
C MET A 396 -15.10 11.55 -19.92
N ALA A 397 -15.10 12.79 -20.43
CA ALA A 397 -13.94 13.67 -20.38
C ALA A 397 -13.46 13.91 -18.93
N ALA A 398 -14.39 14.21 -18.02
CA ALA A 398 -14.10 14.40 -16.59
C ALA A 398 -13.53 13.13 -15.95
N THR A 399 -14.06 11.96 -16.30
CA THR A 399 -13.56 10.67 -15.78
C THR A 399 -12.14 10.38 -16.26
N ILE A 400 -11.83 10.65 -17.53
CA ILE A 400 -10.47 10.45 -18.08
C ILE A 400 -9.49 11.45 -17.44
N LEU A 401 -9.88 12.71 -17.24
CA LEU A 401 -9.08 13.71 -16.53
C LEU A 401 -8.80 13.32 -15.06
N THR A 402 -9.76 12.73 -14.36
CA THR A 402 -9.55 12.17 -13.00
C THR A 402 -8.62 10.96 -12.99
N ALA A 403 -8.69 10.11 -14.02
CA ALA A 403 -7.83 8.92 -14.17
C ALA A 403 -6.41 9.25 -14.65
N LEU A 404 -6.19 10.43 -15.24
CA LEU A 404 -4.90 10.82 -15.84
C LEU A 404 -3.75 10.83 -14.82
N VAL A 405 -3.98 11.32 -13.59
CA VAL A 405 -2.93 11.41 -12.56
C VAL A 405 -2.42 10.02 -12.13
N PRO A 406 -3.25 9.06 -11.68
CA PRO A 406 -2.76 7.73 -11.33
C PRO A 406 -2.17 7.00 -12.56
N LEU A 407 -2.70 7.21 -13.76
CA LEU A 407 -2.15 6.65 -15.00
C LEU A 407 -0.71 7.15 -15.26
N VAL A 408 -0.45 8.46 -15.11
CA VAL A 408 0.90 9.04 -15.19
C VAL A 408 1.81 8.48 -14.10
N VAL A 409 1.32 8.36 -12.86
CA VAL A 409 2.09 7.76 -11.74
C VAL A 409 2.49 6.32 -12.07
N TYR A 410 1.59 5.49 -12.62
CA TYR A 410 1.90 4.12 -13.02
C TYR A 410 2.93 4.05 -14.16
N PHE A 411 2.79 4.87 -15.21
CA PHE A 411 3.78 4.89 -16.30
C PHE A 411 5.17 5.35 -15.83
N VAL A 412 5.25 6.42 -15.04
CA VAL A 412 6.52 6.93 -14.49
C VAL A 412 7.16 5.95 -13.51
N SER A 413 6.35 5.19 -12.77
CA SER A 413 6.81 4.24 -11.75
C SER A 413 7.14 2.84 -12.31
N GLY A 414 6.57 2.43 -13.45
CA GLY A 414 6.80 1.11 -14.05
C GLY A 414 8.29 0.79 -14.26
N ARG A 415 9.08 1.79 -14.68
CA ARG A 415 10.55 1.68 -14.84
C ARG A 415 11.31 1.37 -13.54
N TRP A 416 10.73 1.68 -12.38
CA TRP A 416 11.28 1.40 -11.06
C TRP A 416 10.72 0.10 -10.49
N PHE A 417 9.43 -0.16 -10.68
CA PHE A 417 8.76 -1.42 -10.29
C PHE A 417 9.42 -2.65 -10.92
N VAL A 418 9.71 -2.59 -12.24
CA VAL A 418 10.45 -3.65 -12.95
C VAL A 418 11.86 -3.88 -12.36
N ARG A 419 12.57 -2.81 -11.98
CA ARG A 419 13.89 -2.92 -11.33
C ARG A 419 13.81 -3.55 -9.94
N GLY A 420 12.78 -3.21 -9.16
CA GLY A 420 12.54 -3.79 -7.84
C GLY A 420 12.29 -5.30 -7.89
N ILE A 421 11.43 -5.76 -8.80
CA ILE A 421 11.16 -7.19 -8.99
C ILE A 421 12.40 -7.91 -9.53
N ALA A 422 13.09 -7.34 -10.53
CA ALA A 422 14.30 -7.94 -11.10
C ALA A 422 15.41 -8.15 -10.03
N ALA A 423 15.59 -7.19 -9.11
CA ALA A 423 16.57 -7.32 -8.02
C ALA A 423 16.22 -8.43 -7.00
N GLY A 424 14.94 -8.80 -6.87
CA GLY A 424 14.52 -9.95 -6.07
C GLY A 424 14.75 -11.30 -6.76
N ALA A 425 14.61 -11.35 -8.08
CA ALA A 425 14.71 -12.58 -8.87
C ALA A 425 16.15 -13.15 -8.98
N VAL A 426 17.18 -12.33 -8.78
CA VAL A 426 18.61 -12.75 -8.84
C VAL A 426 19.14 -13.24 -7.47
N LYS A 427 18.23 -13.69 -6.59
CA LYS A 427 18.55 -14.34 -5.30
C LYS A 427 18.03 -15.78 -5.20
N GLY A 428 17.62 -16.37 -6.33
CA GLY A 428 17.25 -17.78 -6.46
C GLY A 428 18.36 -18.57 -7.15
#